data_AF-A0A9E5ND81-F1
#
_entry.id   AF-A0A9E5ND81-F1
#
_cell.length_a   1.000
_cell.length_b   1.000
_cell.length_c   1.000
_cell.angle_alpha   90.00
_cell.angle_beta   90.00
_cell.angle_gamma   90.00
#
_symmetry.space_group_name_H-M   'P 1'
#
loop_
_entity.id
_entity.type
_entity.pdbx_description
1 polymer ?
#
loop_
_entity_poly.entity_id
_entity_poly.type
_entity_poly.pdbx_seq_one_letter_code
_entity_poly.pdbx_strand_id
1 'polypeptide(L)'
;PAKNLKIVVIAFWNQGPLVFDTLLDVMGDPASRYGVEYGVDWIELGWIPGSETGMAAFATDIWGQAPRDYIEDRPLSEYPMMENIRTAEDVDLVISIETGTPGLPEWLRQWNDPFGVPFIVGCIGVSVPGMAPYLASGQLSALMPGLTASGEYEILIGRPGLAVAGLDAVSMSHLLVVCLVLIGNIAYFASGRET
;
A
#
# COMPACT_ATOMS: atom_id res chain seq x y z
N PRO A 1 18.10 15.00 -2.33
CA PRO A 1 17.79 15.11 -3.78
C PRO A 1 16.69 14.12 -4.17
N ALA A 2 15.54 14.63 -4.62
CA ALA A 2 14.50 13.79 -5.20
C ALA A 2 15.15 13.01 -6.35
N LYS A 3 15.15 11.68 -6.25
CA LYS A 3 15.53 10.84 -7.39
C LYS A 3 14.50 11.14 -8.47
N ASN A 4 14.93 11.29 -9.72
CA ASN A 4 14.10 11.58 -10.90
C ASN A 4 13.01 10.50 -11.08
N LEU A 5 11.95 10.58 -10.28
CA LEU A 5 10.91 9.57 -10.10
C LEU A 5 9.58 10.30 -10.16
N LYS A 6 8.70 9.84 -11.03
CA LYS A 6 7.33 10.32 -11.14
C LYS A 6 6.40 9.36 -10.40
N ILE A 7 5.58 9.89 -9.51
CA ILE A 7 4.65 9.09 -8.69
C ILE A 7 3.22 9.35 -9.14
N VAL A 8 2.52 8.32 -9.61
CA VAL A 8 1.10 8.39 -9.93
C VAL A 8 0.32 7.62 -8.88
N VAL A 9 -0.53 8.31 -8.13
CA VAL A 9 -1.35 7.74 -7.06
C VAL A 9 -2.75 7.47 -7.58
N ILE A 10 -3.23 6.25 -7.40
CA ILE A 10 -4.56 5.82 -7.84
C ILE A 10 -5.15 4.86 -6.82
N ALA A 11 -6.48 4.72 -6.87
CA ALA A 11 -7.20 3.73 -6.09
C ALA A 11 -8.17 2.93 -6.97
N PHE A 12 -8.29 1.64 -6.70
CA PHE A 12 -9.39 0.79 -7.21
C PHE A 12 -10.45 0.50 -6.15
N TRP A 13 -10.25 1.05 -4.94
CA TRP A 13 -11.23 1.08 -3.85
C TRP A 13 -11.76 2.51 -3.71
N ASN A 14 -13.07 2.64 -3.52
CA ASN A 14 -13.69 3.96 -3.38
C ASN A 14 -13.21 4.74 -2.14
N GLN A 15 -12.69 4.06 -1.12
CA GLN A 15 -12.09 4.68 0.08
C GLN A 15 -10.64 5.11 -0.13
N GLY A 16 -9.99 4.72 -1.22
CA GLY A 16 -8.56 4.98 -1.44
C GLY A 16 -8.17 6.45 -1.38
N PRO A 17 -8.92 7.39 -2.01
CA PRO A 17 -8.62 8.81 -1.91
C PRO A 17 -8.65 9.32 -0.45
N LEU A 18 -9.65 8.92 0.34
CA LEU A 18 -9.74 9.29 1.76
C LEU A 18 -8.53 8.77 2.58
N VAL A 19 -8.06 7.55 2.27
CA VAL A 19 -6.87 6.99 2.92
C VAL A 19 -5.63 7.78 2.54
N PHE A 20 -5.51 8.22 1.28
CA PHE A 20 -4.40 9.01 0.81
C PHE A 20 -4.42 10.45 1.38
N ASP A 21 -5.59 11.07 1.50
CA ASP A 21 -5.76 12.35 2.20
C ASP A 21 -5.23 12.26 3.65
N THR A 22 -5.60 11.18 4.36
CA THR A 22 -5.10 10.93 5.72
C THR A 22 -3.58 10.77 5.75
N LEU A 23 -2.99 10.14 4.72
CA LEU A 23 -1.55 10.02 4.59
C LEU A 23 -0.89 11.38 4.35
N LEU A 24 -1.46 12.23 3.49
CA LEU A 24 -0.97 13.60 3.24
C LEU A 24 -1.00 14.44 4.53
N ASP A 25 -2.07 14.35 5.33
CA ASP A 25 -2.18 15.03 6.61
C ASP A 25 -1.06 14.65 7.59
N VAL A 26 -0.73 13.35 7.68
CA VAL A 26 0.35 12.84 8.53
C VAL A 26 1.73 13.21 7.99
N MET A 27 1.88 13.17 6.67
CA MET A 27 3.14 13.45 5.98
C MET A 27 3.48 14.94 6.00
N GLY A 28 2.46 15.80 6.05
CA GLY A 28 2.58 17.23 5.84
C GLY A 28 2.83 17.56 4.37
N ASP A 29 3.17 18.83 4.10
CA ASP A 29 3.42 19.32 2.74
C ASP A 29 4.60 18.58 2.07
N PRO A 30 4.36 17.82 0.98
CA PRO A 30 5.41 17.07 0.29
C PRO A 30 6.50 17.97 -0.31
N ALA A 31 6.14 19.18 -0.74
CA ALA A 31 7.07 20.12 -1.36
C ALA A 31 8.15 20.58 -0.38
N SER A 32 7.76 21.08 0.80
CA SER A 32 8.70 21.50 1.82
C SER A 32 9.48 20.35 2.46
N ARG A 33 8.88 19.16 2.57
CA ARG A 33 9.49 18.03 3.28
C ARG A 33 10.40 17.16 2.41
N TYR A 34 10.05 16.98 1.15
CA TYR A 34 10.77 16.08 0.23
C TYR A 34 11.28 16.78 -1.03
N GLY A 35 10.90 18.04 -1.27
CA GLY A 35 11.26 18.77 -2.47
C GLY A 35 10.61 18.20 -3.72
N VAL A 36 9.38 17.70 -3.59
CA VAL A 36 8.58 17.15 -4.70
C VAL A 36 7.35 18.03 -4.96
N GLU A 37 7.14 18.40 -6.21
CA GLU A 37 6.08 19.31 -6.64
C GLU A 37 4.91 18.55 -7.27
N TYR A 38 3.68 18.93 -6.89
CA TYR A 38 2.46 18.35 -7.44
C TYR A 38 2.33 18.69 -8.94
N GLY A 39 1.99 17.70 -9.76
CA GLY A 39 1.90 17.85 -11.21
C GLY A 39 3.23 17.79 -11.98
N VAL A 40 4.36 17.77 -11.26
CA VAL A 40 5.72 17.66 -11.83
C VAL A 40 6.37 16.33 -11.39
N ASP A 41 6.37 16.05 -10.09
CA ASP A 41 6.99 14.86 -9.50
C ASP A 41 5.94 13.83 -9.05
N TRP A 42 4.75 14.29 -8.64
CA TRP A 42 3.68 13.40 -8.22
C TRP A 42 2.29 13.94 -8.57
N ILE A 43 1.34 13.03 -8.79
CA ILE A 43 -0.07 13.35 -9.08
C ILE A 43 -0.97 12.28 -8.49
N GLU A 44 -2.21 12.66 -8.18
CA GLU A 44 -3.25 11.74 -7.75
C GLU A 44 -4.40 11.75 -8.74
N LEU A 45 -4.81 10.57 -9.21
CA LEU A 45 -5.92 10.39 -10.16
C LEU A 45 -7.21 9.89 -9.48
N GLY A 46 -7.17 9.68 -8.16
CA GLY A 46 -8.31 9.30 -7.36
C GLY A 46 -8.76 7.85 -7.59
N TRP A 47 -10.08 7.61 -7.52
CA TRP A 47 -10.66 6.28 -7.62
C TRP A 47 -11.12 5.94 -9.03
N ILE A 48 -10.61 4.83 -9.57
CA ILE A 48 -11.05 4.24 -10.83
C ILE A 48 -12.11 3.15 -10.56
N PRO A 49 -13.35 3.33 -11.04
CA PRO A 49 -14.43 2.37 -10.83
C PRO A 49 -14.29 1.12 -11.72
N GLY A 50 -15.04 0.07 -11.41
CA GLY A 50 -15.12 -1.15 -12.23
C GLY A 50 -14.29 -2.33 -11.72
N SER A 51 -13.62 -2.21 -10.57
CA SER A 51 -12.80 -3.29 -10.00
C SER A 51 -11.79 -3.82 -11.05
N GLU A 52 -11.69 -5.13 -11.26
CA GLU A 52 -10.76 -5.72 -12.21
C GLU A 52 -10.96 -5.23 -13.67
N THR A 53 -12.20 -4.97 -14.10
CA THR A 53 -12.41 -4.43 -15.47
C THR A 53 -11.93 -2.98 -15.57
N GLY A 54 -12.06 -2.21 -14.50
CA GLY A 54 -11.47 -0.88 -14.37
C GLY A 54 -9.94 -0.93 -14.42
N MET A 55 -9.33 -1.89 -13.73
CA MET A 55 -7.88 -2.11 -13.76
C MET A 55 -7.37 -2.45 -15.17
N ALA A 56 -8.10 -3.30 -15.90
CA ALA A 56 -7.77 -3.65 -17.27
C ALA A 56 -7.89 -2.45 -18.22
N ALA A 57 -8.98 -1.68 -18.11
CA ALA A 57 -9.18 -0.48 -18.92
C ALA A 57 -8.10 0.58 -18.62
N PHE A 58 -7.76 0.76 -17.35
CA PHE A 58 -6.72 1.69 -16.90
C PHE A 58 -5.33 1.28 -17.42
N ALA A 59 -5.07 -0.03 -17.57
CA ALA A 59 -3.83 -0.53 -18.16
C ALA A 59 -3.65 -0.09 -19.62
N THR A 60 -4.75 0.02 -20.37
CA THR A 60 -4.69 0.31 -21.81
C THR A 60 -4.88 1.78 -22.15
N ASP A 61 -5.47 2.56 -21.25
CA ASP A 61 -5.77 3.98 -21.50
C ASP A 61 -5.93 4.75 -20.18
N ILE A 62 -4.80 5.15 -19.59
CA ILE A 62 -4.74 5.88 -18.31
C ILE A 62 -5.52 7.19 -18.40
N TRP A 63 -5.36 7.95 -19.50
CA TRP A 63 -6.00 9.25 -19.66
C TRP A 63 -7.48 9.14 -19.97
N GLY A 64 -7.92 8.10 -20.69
CA GLY A 64 -9.34 7.85 -20.92
C GLY A 64 -10.07 7.44 -19.64
N GLN A 65 -9.41 6.69 -18.75
CA GLN A 65 -9.99 6.28 -17.47
C GLN A 65 -9.89 7.36 -16.40
N ALA A 66 -8.86 8.21 -16.43
CA ALA A 66 -8.68 9.34 -15.52
C ALA A 66 -8.36 10.62 -16.31
N PRO A 67 -9.34 11.26 -16.95
CA PRO A 67 -9.08 12.43 -17.82
C PRO A 67 -8.63 13.67 -17.06
N ARG A 68 -8.87 13.70 -15.74
CA ARG A 68 -8.57 14.81 -14.85
C ARG A 68 -7.90 14.28 -13.59
N ASP A 69 -7.04 15.09 -12.98
CA ASP A 69 -6.52 14.78 -11.66
C ASP A 69 -7.63 14.88 -10.60
N TYR A 70 -7.35 14.32 -9.42
CA TYR A 70 -8.30 14.29 -8.30
C TYR A 70 -8.28 15.53 -7.40
N ILE A 71 -7.13 16.19 -7.23
CA ILE A 71 -6.93 17.22 -6.20
C ILE A 71 -7.29 18.61 -6.72
N GLU A 72 -6.73 19.01 -7.86
CA GLU A 72 -6.95 20.28 -8.53
C GLU A 72 -8.11 20.22 -9.54
N ASP A 73 -8.57 19.02 -9.91
CA ASP A 73 -9.60 18.79 -10.93
C ASP A 73 -9.24 19.50 -12.24
N ARG A 74 -8.06 19.24 -12.80
CA ARG A 74 -7.57 19.75 -14.08
C ARG A 74 -7.27 18.63 -15.06
N PRO A 75 -7.39 18.88 -16.38
CA PRO A 75 -7.05 17.89 -17.39
C PRO A 75 -5.60 17.40 -17.28
N LEU A 76 -5.37 16.09 -17.48
CA LEU A 76 -4.01 15.52 -17.44
C LEU A 76 -3.04 16.13 -18.46
N SER A 77 -3.57 16.70 -19.54
CA SER A 77 -2.80 17.44 -20.54
C SER A 77 -2.07 18.66 -20.00
N GLU A 78 -2.48 19.18 -18.84
CA GLU A 78 -1.85 20.34 -18.23
C GLU A 78 -0.67 19.98 -17.31
N TYR A 79 -0.41 18.69 -17.07
CA TYR A 79 0.65 18.20 -16.20
C TYR A 79 1.82 17.59 -17.00
N PRO A 80 3.01 18.24 -17.03
CA PRO A 80 4.16 17.74 -17.78
C PRO A 80 4.58 16.32 -17.40
N MET A 81 4.31 15.91 -16.15
CA MET A 81 4.68 14.58 -15.69
C MET A 81 3.92 13.47 -16.43
N MET A 82 2.67 13.73 -16.84
CA MET A 82 1.75 12.76 -17.46
C MET A 82 1.91 12.64 -18.96
N GLU A 83 2.66 13.53 -19.63
CA GLU A 83 2.78 13.61 -21.09
C GLU A 83 3.03 12.24 -21.75
N ASN A 84 3.95 11.47 -21.15
CA ASN A 84 4.42 10.16 -21.61
C ASN A 84 3.88 8.99 -20.76
N ILE A 85 2.86 9.20 -19.93
CA ILE A 85 2.25 8.13 -19.11
C ILE A 85 0.84 7.90 -19.66
N ARG A 86 0.70 6.92 -20.56
CA ARG A 86 -0.53 6.65 -21.31
C ARG A 86 -1.08 5.26 -21.06
N THR A 87 -0.20 4.27 -20.91
CA THR A 87 -0.57 2.87 -20.69
C THR A 87 0.29 2.24 -19.59
N ALA A 88 0.00 0.99 -19.25
CA ALA A 88 0.80 0.21 -18.32
C ALA A 88 2.25 0.01 -18.80
N GLU A 89 2.52 0.06 -20.10
CA GLU A 89 3.90 -0.06 -20.65
C GLU A 89 4.79 1.13 -20.26
N ASP A 90 4.20 2.27 -19.93
CA ASP A 90 4.91 3.47 -19.50
C ASP A 90 5.21 3.48 -17.98
N VAL A 91 4.81 2.42 -17.26
CA VAL A 91 4.94 2.32 -15.80
C VAL A 91 6.05 1.34 -15.43
N ASP A 92 7.10 1.86 -14.79
CA ASP A 92 8.26 1.06 -14.40
C ASP A 92 8.01 0.12 -13.21
N LEU A 93 7.07 0.45 -12.32
CA LEU A 93 6.78 -0.30 -11.10
C LEU A 93 5.41 0.07 -10.53
N VAL A 94 4.68 -0.92 -10.02
CA VAL A 94 3.49 -0.69 -9.18
C VAL A 94 3.77 -1.07 -7.74
N ILE A 95 3.43 -0.17 -6.82
CA ILE A 95 3.41 -0.43 -5.38
C ILE A 95 1.94 -0.50 -4.95
N SER A 96 1.44 -1.72 -4.72
CA SER A 96 0.06 -1.94 -4.26
C SER A 96 0.01 -1.99 -2.74
N ILE A 97 -0.77 -1.10 -2.13
CA ILE A 97 -1.10 -1.15 -0.71
C ILE A 97 -2.55 -1.59 -0.58
N GLU A 98 -2.77 -2.81 -0.11
CA GLU A 98 -4.05 -3.50 -0.27
C GLU A 98 -4.50 -4.29 0.97
N THR A 99 -5.83 -4.36 1.13
CA THR A 99 -6.48 -5.06 2.25
C THR A 99 -7.47 -6.12 1.81
N GLY A 100 -7.60 -6.39 0.50
CA GLY A 100 -8.58 -7.33 -0.04
C GLY A 100 -8.64 -7.31 -1.57
N THR A 101 -9.84 -7.46 -2.12
CA THR A 101 -10.12 -7.48 -3.57
C THR A 101 -10.81 -6.19 -4.04
N PRO A 102 -10.41 -5.57 -5.16
CA PRO A 102 -9.27 -5.96 -6.01
C PRO A 102 -7.93 -5.79 -5.28
N GLY A 103 -7.00 -6.72 -5.55
CA GLY A 103 -5.66 -6.77 -4.98
C GLY A 103 -4.65 -7.41 -5.93
N LEU A 104 -3.59 -8.02 -5.39
CA LEU A 104 -2.49 -8.57 -6.19
C LEU A 104 -2.93 -9.53 -7.30
N PRO A 105 -3.87 -10.47 -7.09
CA PRO A 105 -4.27 -11.38 -8.17
C PRO A 105 -4.81 -10.66 -9.41
N GLU A 106 -5.64 -9.64 -9.22
CA GLU A 106 -6.18 -8.82 -10.31
C GLU A 106 -5.06 -7.99 -10.96
N TRP A 107 -4.16 -7.43 -10.15
CA TRP A 107 -2.98 -6.70 -10.65
C TRP A 107 -2.10 -7.59 -11.53
N LEU A 108 -1.82 -8.81 -11.10
CA LEU A 108 -1.02 -9.74 -11.88
C LEU A 108 -1.70 -10.06 -13.22
N ARG A 109 -2.99 -10.42 -13.20
CA ARG A 109 -3.74 -10.76 -14.42
C ARG A 109 -3.85 -9.62 -15.41
N GLN A 110 -4.04 -8.39 -14.94
CA GLN A 110 -4.36 -7.25 -15.82
C GLN A 110 -3.13 -6.39 -16.17
N TRP A 111 -2.07 -6.42 -15.37
CA TRP A 111 -0.90 -5.55 -15.55
C TRP A 111 0.41 -6.32 -15.67
N ASN A 112 0.67 -7.32 -14.82
CA ASN A 112 1.92 -8.08 -14.88
C ASN A 112 1.95 -9.06 -16.06
N ASP A 113 0.94 -9.92 -16.19
CA ASP A 113 0.90 -10.93 -17.25
C ASP A 113 0.88 -10.33 -18.66
N PRO A 114 0.13 -9.22 -18.95
CA PRO A 114 0.09 -8.66 -20.30
C PRO A 114 1.24 -7.70 -20.61
N PHE A 115 1.74 -6.93 -19.62
CA PHE A 115 2.70 -5.84 -19.86
C PHE A 115 4.05 -6.02 -19.15
N GLY A 116 4.19 -7.02 -18.28
CA GLY A 116 5.43 -7.31 -17.57
C GLY A 116 5.78 -6.33 -16.45
N VAL A 117 4.86 -5.44 -16.06
CA VAL A 117 5.10 -4.42 -15.03
C VAL A 117 5.41 -5.10 -13.70
N PRO A 118 6.55 -4.80 -13.04
CA PRO A 118 6.87 -5.42 -11.75
C PRO A 118 6.00 -4.87 -10.63
N PHE A 119 5.78 -5.69 -9.60
CA PHE A 119 4.91 -5.38 -8.47
C PHE A 119 5.62 -5.51 -7.13
N ILE A 120 5.38 -4.54 -6.25
CA ILE A 120 5.64 -4.62 -4.81
C ILE A 120 4.30 -4.53 -4.09
N VAL A 121 4.06 -5.38 -3.09
CA VAL A 121 2.80 -5.39 -2.35
C VAL A 121 3.03 -5.16 -0.87
N GLY A 122 2.33 -4.17 -0.30
CA GLY A 122 2.05 -4.09 1.13
C GLY A 122 0.65 -4.63 1.40
N CYS A 123 0.55 -5.74 2.14
CA CYS A 123 -0.73 -6.35 2.48
C CYS A 123 -0.89 -6.58 3.98
N ILE A 124 -2.13 -6.77 4.42
CA ILE A 124 -2.41 -7.18 5.81
C ILE A 124 -1.82 -8.55 6.10
N GLY A 125 -1.39 -8.77 7.35
CA GLY A 125 -0.67 -10.00 7.74
C GLY A 125 -1.42 -11.30 7.44
N VAL A 126 -2.76 -11.28 7.51
CA VAL A 126 -3.60 -12.45 7.18
C VAL A 126 -3.60 -12.82 5.69
N SER A 127 -3.25 -11.88 4.81
CA SER A 127 -3.18 -12.09 3.35
C SER A 127 -1.83 -12.64 2.89
N VAL A 128 -0.80 -12.60 3.74
CA VAL A 128 0.56 -13.03 3.42
C VAL A 128 0.63 -14.46 2.87
N PRO A 129 -0.07 -15.48 3.43
CA PRO A 129 -0.05 -16.83 2.88
C PRO A 129 -0.60 -16.91 1.45
N GLY A 130 -1.55 -16.02 1.10
CA GLY A 130 -2.09 -15.93 -0.26
C GLY A 130 -1.11 -15.31 -1.26
N MET A 131 -0.18 -14.46 -0.78
CA MET A 131 0.79 -13.77 -1.63
C MET A 131 2.13 -14.52 -1.77
N ALA A 132 2.44 -15.40 -0.82
CA ALA A 132 3.69 -16.16 -0.79
C ALA A 132 3.99 -16.96 -2.07
N PRO A 133 3.01 -17.61 -2.74
CA PRO A 133 3.27 -18.32 -3.99
C PRO A 133 3.76 -17.40 -5.11
N TYR A 134 3.21 -16.19 -5.21
CA TYR A 134 3.60 -15.22 -6.24
C TYR A 134 5.00 -14.66 -6.01
N LEU A 135 5.40 -14.51 -4.73
CA LEU A 135 6.77 -14.16 -4.38
C LEU A 135 7.74 -15.29 -4.74
N ALA A 136 7.36 -16.54 -4.47
CA ALA A 136 8.18 -17.71 -4.76
C ALA A 136 8.32 -17.98 -6.27
N SER A 137 7.28 -17.68 -7.07
CA SER A 137 7.31 -17.82 -8.53
C SER A 137 8.06 -16.69 -9.24
N GLY A 138 8.35 -15.59 -8.54
CA GLY A 138 8.97 -14.38 -9.10
C GLY A 138 7.99 -13.41 -9.77
N GLN A 139 6.68 -13.69 -9.73
CA GLN A 139 5.64 -12.77 -10.23
C GLN A 139 5.47 -11.53 -9.33
N LEU A 140 5.80 -11.65 -8.04
CA LEU A 140 5.86 -10.54 -7.09
C LEU A 140 7.31 -10.22 -6.75
N SER A 141 7.73 -8.97 -6.95
CA SER A 141 9.12 -8.55 -6.72
C SER A 141 9.46 -8.39 -5.24
N ALA A 142 8.51 -7.90 -4.43
CA ALA A 142 8.67 -7.82 -2.99
C ALA A 142 7.32 -7.85 -2.26
N LEU A 143 7.34 -8.37 -1.03
CA LEU A 143 6.19 -8.46 -0.14
C LEU A 143 6.50 -7.75 1.19
N MET A 144 5.65 -6.80 1.57
CA MET A 144 5.71 -6.07 2.84
C MET A 144 4.56 -6.54 3.74
N PRO A 145 4.81 -7.51 4.63
CA PRO A 145 3.78 -8.10 5.48
C PRO A 145 3.39 -7.20 6.66
N GLY A 146 2.27 -6.49 6.50
CA GLY A 146 1.53 -5.83 7.57
C GLY A 146 2.32 -4.84 8.43
N LEU A 147 1.91 -4.75 9.70
CA LEU A 147 2.45 -3.80 10.66
C LEU A 147 3.94 -4.02 10.95
N THR A 148 4.40 -5.27 10.98
CA THR A 148 5.81 -5.60 11.25
C THR A 148 6.73 -5.01 10.19
N ALA A 149 6.45 -5.26 8.91
CA ALA A 149 7.25 -4.69 7.82
C ALA A 149 7.20 -3.15 7.82
N SER A 150 6.05 -2.57 8.18
CA SER A 150 5.89 -1.13 8.28
C SER A 150 6.77 -0.52 9.37
N GLY A 151 6.82 -1.15 10.56
CA GLY A 151 7.66 -0.68 11.67
C GLY A 151 9.14 -0.91 11.44
N GLU A 152 9.52 -2.04 10.84
CA GLU A 152 10.89 -2.29 10.40
C GLU A 152 11.36 -1.25 9.38
N TYR A 153 10.48 -0.85 8.44
CA TYR A 153 10.77 0.19 7.48
C TYR A 153 11.00 1.56 8.15
N GLU A 154 10.13 1.96 9.08
CA GLU A 154 10.30 3.18 9.88
C GLU A 154 11.66 3.21 10.62
N ILE A 155 12.06 2.08 11.22
CA ILE A 155 13.37 1.94 11.88
C ILE A 155 14.50 2.07 10.86
N LEU A 156 14.38 1.38 9.72
CA LEU A 156 15.40 1.36 8.66
C LEU A 156 15.68 2.76 8.09
N ILE A 157 14.64 3.59 7.93
CA ILE A 157 14.78 4.97 7.44
C ILE A 157 15.10 5.97 8.56
N GLY A 158 15.27 5.50 9.81
CA GLY A 158 15.59 6.34 10.96
C GLY A 158 14.47 7.29 11.37
N ARG A 159 13.21 6.93 11.09
CA ARG A 159 12.02 7.72 11.42
C ARG A 159 10.96 6.87 12.10
N PRO A 160 11.18 6.47 13.38
CA PRO A 160 10.16 5.76 14.15
C PRO A 160 8.87 6.58 14.20
N GLY A 161 7.73 5.93 13.93
CA GLY A 161 6.43 6.56 13.82
C GLY A 161 5.31 5.67 14.35
N LEU A 162 4.17 5.71 13.67
CA LEU A 162 2.97 5.01 14.11
C LEU A 162 3.14 3.49 14.04
N ALA A 163 3.91 2.98 13.08
CA ALA A 163 4.08 1.55 12.93
C ALA A 163 4.94 0.95 14.05
N VAL A 164 6.05 1.60 14.42
CA VAL A 164 6.88 1.21 15.57
C VAL A 164 6.09 1.28 16.87
N ALA A 165 5.35 2.38 17.11
CA ALA A 165 4.49 2.50 18.28
C ALA A 165 3.40 1.40 18.32
N GLY A 166 2.85 1.04 17.17
CA GLY A 166 1.93 -0.09 17.01
C GLY A 166 2.57 -1.43 17.39
N LEU A 167 3.81 -1.67 16.96
CA LEU A 167 4.55 -2.89 17.32
C LEU A 167 4.82 -2.99 18.82
N ASP A 168 5.16 -1.88 19.48
CA ASP A 168 5.34 -1.83 20.92
C ASP A 168 4.02 -2.17 21.65
N ALA A 169 2.91 -1.57 21.21
CA ALA A 169 1.59 -1.83 21.79
C ALA A 169 1.14 -3.29 21.60
N VAL A 170 1.36 -3.85 20.41
CA VAL A 170 1.08 -5.26 20.11
C VAL A 170 1.94 -6.17 20.99
N SER A 171 3.23 -5.88 21.15
CA SER A 171 4.14 -6.67 21.98
C SER A 171 3.73 -6.65 23.45
N MET A 172 3.37 -5.47 23.99
CA MET A 172 2.86 -5.34 25.35
C MET A 172 1.55 -6.07 25.57
N SER A 173 0.65 -6.05 24.58
CA SER A 173 -0.62 -6.78 24.63
C SER A 173 -0.39 -8.30 24.68
N HIS A 174 0.54 -8.82 23.87
CA HIS A 174 0.91 -10.23 23.91
C HIS A 174 1.52 -10.63 25.25
N LEU A 175 2.41 -9.80 25.82
CA LEU A 175 2.99 -10.06 27.12
C LEU A 175 1.92 -10.12 28.21
N LEU A 176 0.96 -9.18 28.20
CA LEU A 176 -0.17 -9.17 29.12
C LEU A 176 -0.99 -10.46 29.02
N VAL A 177 -1.32 -10.91 27.81
CA VAL A 177 -2.06 -12.16 27.60
C VAL A 177 -1.28 -13.36 28.17
N VAL A 178 0.02 -13.44 27.92
CA VAL A 178 0.88 -14.49 28.50
C VAL A 178 0.84 -14.46 30.03
N CYS A 179 0.97 -13.28 30.64
CA CYS A 179 0.87 -13.13 32.09
C CYS A 179 -0.49 -13.58 32.63
N LEU A 180 -1.60 -13.21 31.98
CA LEU A 180 -2.94 -13.63 32.39
C LEU A 180 -3.13 -15.14 32.28
N VAL A 181 -2.60 -15.77 31.22
CA VAL A 181 -2.61 -17.24 31.08
C VAL A 181 -1.81 -17.90 32.19
N LEU A 182 -0.62 -17.39 32.52
CA LEU A 182 0.19 -17.92 33.62
C LEU A 182 -0.53 -17.78 34.97
N ILE A 183 -1.11 -16.62 35.26
CA ILE A 183 -1.89 -16.39 36.49
C ILE A 183 -3.09 -17.33 36.53
N GLY A 184 -3.82 -17.48 35.43
CA GLY A 184 -4.96 -18.39 35.32
C GLY A 184 -4.58 -19.84 35.58
N ASN A 185 -3.45 -20.30 35.02
CA ASN A 185 -2.93 -21.63 35.26
C ASN A 185 -2.50 -21.83 36.73
N ILE A 186 -1.78 -20.86 37.32
CA ILE A 186 -1.39 -20.93 38.74
C ILE A 186 -2.63 -20.98 39.63
N ALA A 187 -3.62 -20.13 39.39
CA ALA A 187 -4.88 -20.12 40.13
C ALA A 187 -5.65 -21.43 39.99
N TYR A 188 -5.69 -22.01 38.78
CA TYR A 188 -6.32 -23.30 38.52
C TYR A 188 -5.71 -24.40 39.39
N PHE A 189 -4.37 -24.55 39.37
CA PHE A 189 -3.67 -25.55 40.18
C PHE A 189 -3.75 -25.27 41.69
N ALA A 190 -3.74 -24.00 42.11
CA ALA A 190 -3.87 -23.62 43.51
C ALA A 190 -5.29 -23.81 44.07
N SER A 191 -6.32 -23.73 43.23
CA SER A 191 -7.74 -23.86 43.64
C SER A 191 -8.19 -25.30 43.87
N GLY A 192 -7.32 -26.30 43.67
CA GLY A 192 -7.54 -27.67 44.11
C GLY A 192 -8.85 -28.29 43.63
N ARG A 193 -9.16 -28.22 42.33
CA ARG A 193 -10.23 -29.07 41.77
C ARG A 193 -9.73 -30.52 41.77
N GLU A 194 -10.04 -31.21 42.86
CA GLU A 194 -10.10 -32.66 42.91
C GLU A 194 -10.97 -33.15 41.73
N THR A 195 -10.38 -34.02 40.91
CA THR A 195 -11.10 -34.91 39.99
C THR A 195 -11.87 -35.95 40.77
#